data_AF-A0A9E7HT92-F1
#
_entry.id   AF-A0A9E7HT92-F1
#
_cell.length_a   1.000
_cell.length_b   1.000
_cell.length_c   1.000
_cell.angle_alpha   90.00
_cell.angle_beta   90.00
_cell.angle_gamma   90.00
#
_symmetry.space_group_name_H-M   'P 1'
#
loop_
_entity.id
_entity.type
_entity.pdbx_description
1 polymer ?
#
loop_
_entity_poly.entity_id
_entity_poly.type
_entity_poly.pdbx_seq_one_letter_code
_entity_poly.pdbx_strand_id
1 'polypeptide(L)'
;MVGGLFLSLGRPTQQQQKACIARSGGFNYDPKFHGASSPLRSSLGDDVAVEEQALSESGFFVNRARVLLGAGPRTFDLARSALLSWKHFELGWTFVDPETPVEKGARFCVCVKEVIPWLMMPLQIAYVRDEISGRGPTKASFGFGSGTLQGHLLAGEERFSVERDENDKVWYEIYSFSKPAHFLSMVGYPYVKLRQQFFAHRSANALKRHVAMKQQRAVGE
;
A
#
# COMPACT_ATOMS: atom_id res chain seq x y z
N MET A 1 25.23 -0.83 -11.45
CA MET A 1 25.29 0.13 -10.31
C MET A 1 24.21 -0.25 -9.31
N VAL A 2 24.61 -0.66 -8.10
CA VAL A 2 23.67 -0.94 -7.00
C VAL A 2 23.02 0.39 -6.63
N GLY A 3 21.70 0.50 -6.76
CA GLY A 3 20.97 1.71 -6.38
C GLY A 3 21.22 2.02 -4.90
N GLY A 4 21.84 3.16 -4.61
CA GLY A 4 22.19 3.54 -3.25
C GLY A 4 20.95 3.75 -2.39
N LEU A 5 21.05 3.38 -1.10
CA LEU A 5 20.01 3.65 -0.11
C LEU A 5 19.89 5.17 0.12
N PHE A 6 18.67 5.68 0.10
CA PHE A 6 18.41 7.11 0.32
C PHE A 6 18.11 7.37 1.79
N LEU A 7 19.11 7.91 2.50
CA LEU A 7 19.06 8.22 3.93
C LEU A 7 18.93 9.71 4.18
N SER A 8 18.24 10.08 5.26
CA SER A 8 18.20 11.45 5.77
C SER A 8 18.18 11.44 7.30
N LEU A 9 18.95 12.33 7.95
CA LEU A 9 18.95 12.48 9.41
C LEU A 9 17.69 13.21 9.93
N GLY A 10 17.08 14.03 9.08
CA GLY A 10 15.80 14.71 9.34
C GLY A 10 14.67 14.16 8.48
N ARG A 11 13.44 14.61 8.76
CA ARG A 11 12.27 14.26 7.93
C ARG A 11 12.55 14.65 6.46
N PRO A 12 12.44 13.72 5.49
CA PRO A 12 12.81 14.00 4.11
C PRO A 12 12.04 15.17 3.49
N THR A 13 12.75 16.09 2.86
CA THR A 13 12.15 17.21 2.11
C THR A 13 11.61 16.73 0.76
N GLN A 14 10.73 17.52 0.12
CA GLN A 14 10.28 17.22 -1.24
C GLN A 14 11.44 17.14 -2.24
N GLN A 15 12.48 17.97 -2.07
CA GLN A 15 13.66 17.93 -2.94
C GLN A 15 14.43 16.61 -2.80
N GLN A 16 14.61 16.12 -1.58
CA GLN A 16 15.25 14.82 -1.34
C GLN A 16 14.44 13.66 -1.94
N GLN A 17 13.11 13.72 -1.82
CA GLN A 17 12.22 12.72 -2.42
C GLN A 17 12.29 12.75 -3.96
N LYS A 18 12.24 13.94 -4.58
CA LYS A 18 12.41 14.11 -6.04
C LYS A 18 13.77 13.56 -6.51
N ALA A 19 14.85 13.81 -5.77
CA ALA A 19 16.16 13.27 -6.08
C ALA A 19 16.22 11.73 -5.95
N CYS A 20 15.52 11.15 -4.96
CA CYS A 20 15.36 9.71 -4.81
C CYS A 20 14.64 9.10 -6.03
N ILE A 21 13.51 9.69 -6.42
CA ILE A 21 12.71 9.24 -7.57
C ILE A 21 13.50 9.37 -8.89
N ALA A 22 14.18 10.49 -9.11
CA ALA A 22 14.94 10.73 -10.35
C ALA A 22 16.11 9.74 -10.52
N ARG A 23 16.66 9.24 -9.41
CA ARG A 23 17.73 8.24 -9.42
C ARG A 23 17.20 6.80 -9.41
N SER A 24 15.89 6.61 -9.22
CA SER A 24 15.27 5.29 -9.27
C SER A 24 15.10 4.81 -10.71
N GLY A 25 15.38 3.52 -10.94
CA GLY A 25 15.12 2.87 -12.23
C GLY A 25 13.65 2.46 -12.38
N GLY A 26 13.39 1.44 -13.20
CA GLY A 26 12.09 0.78 -13.29
C GLY A 26 11.78 -0.13 -12.09
N PHE A 27 10.76 -0.97 -12.25
CA PHE A 27 10.41 -1.99 -11.27
C PHE A 27 11.57 -2.96 -11.04
N ASN A 28 11.82 -3.32 -9.78
CA ASN A 28 12.93 -4.20 -9.37
C ASN A 28 12.51 -5.65 -9.09
N TYR A 29 11.36 -6.06 -9.61
CA TYR A 29 10.82 -7.42 -9.54
C TYR A 29 10.35 -7.88 -10.92
N ASP A 30 10.26 -9.20 -11.10
CA ASP A 30 10.00 -9.84 -12.39
C ASP A 30 8.70 -9.31 -13.03
N PRO A 31 8.74 -8.86 -14.30
CA PRO A 31 7.58 -8.36 -15.04
C PRO A 31 6.34 -9.24 -14.99
N LYS A 32 6.49 -10.56 -14.86
CA LYS A 32 5.34 -11.48 -14.79
C LYS A 32 4.46 -11.27 -13.55
N PHE A 33 4.99 -10.60 -12.51
CA PHE A 33 4.22 -10.29 -11.29
C PHE A 33 3.72 -8.84 -11.25
N HIS A 34 3.92 -8.03 -12.30
CA HIS A 34 3.43 -6.65 -12.32
C HIS A 34 1.90 -6.67 -12.34
N GLY A 35 1.27 -6.06 -11.33
CA GLY A 35 -0.17 -6.11 -11.15
C GLY A 35 -0.70 -7.42 -10.55
N ALA A 36 0.15 -8.32 -10.05
CA ALA A 36 -0.31 -9.55 -9.40
C ALA A 36 -1.08 -9.28 -8.09
N SER A 37 -0.97 -8.09 -7.50
CA SER A 37 -1.80 -7.71 -6.35
C SER A 37 -3.17 -7.15 -6.75
N SER A 38 -3.45 -7.01 -8.05
CA SER A 38 -4.62 -6.30 -8.58
C SER A 38 -5.98 -6.90 -8.27
N PRO A 39 -6.17 -8.23 -8.30
CA PRO A 39 -7.45 -8.83 -7.95
C PRO A 39 -7.84 -8.51 -6.50
N LEU A 40 -9.14 -8.23 -6.29
CA LEU A 40 -9.72 -8.06 -4.97
C LEU A 40 -10.08 -9.43 -4.39
N ARG A 41 -10.14 -9.51 -3.06
CA ARG A 41 -10.53 -10.76 -2.39
C ARG A 41 -11.88 -11.27 -2.88
N SER A 42 -12.87 -10.39 -2.98
CA SER A 42 -14.21 -10.77 -3.43
C SER A 42 -14.25 -11.27 -4.87
N SER A 43 -13.31 -10.85 -5.71
CA SER A 43 -13.18 -11.35 -7.09
C SER A 43 -12.46 -12.69 -7.19
N LEU A 44 -11.63 -13.04 -6.21
CA LEU A 44 -10.81 -14.25 -6.26
C LEU A 44 -11.47 -15.47 -5.61
N GLY A 45 -12.36 -15.30 -4.62
CA GLY A 45 -13.02 -16.43 -3.96
C GLY A 45 -12.03 -17.48 -3.44
N ASP A 46 -12.13 -18.71 -3.94
CA ASP A 46 -11.25 -19.84 -3.59
C ASP A 46 -9.86 -19.78 -4.27
N ASP A 47 -9.70 -19.00 -5.36
CA ASP A 47 -8.44 -18.90 -6.12
C ASP A 47 -7.36 -18.09 -5.40
N VAL A 48 -7.72 -17.35 -4.34
CA VAL A 48 -6.77 -16.59 -3.50
C VAL A 48 -5.61 -17.46 -3.04
N ALA A 49 -5.92 -18.68 -2.56
CA ALA A 49 -4.90 -19.58 -2.02
C ALA A 49 -3.90 -20.03 -3.10
N VAL A 50 -4.38 -20.20 -4.34
CA VAL A 50 -3.54 -20.62 -5.47
C VAL A 50 -2.57 -19.50 -5.86
N GLU A 51 -3.05 -18.25 -5.95
CA GLU A 51 -2.19 -17.10 -6.26
C GLU A 51 -1.16 -16.83 -5.14
N GLU A 52 -1.58 -16.86 -3.88
CA GLU A 52 -0.68 -16.69 -2.73
C GLU A 52 0.37 -17.81 -2.65
N GLN A 53 0.00 -19.05 -2.99
CA GLN A 53 0.92 -20.18 -3.09
C GLN A 53 1.94 -19.98 -4.21
N ALA A 54 1.53 -19.56 -5.40
CA ALA A 54 2.44 -19.31 -6.53
C ALA A 54 3.46 -18.19 -6.22
N LEU A 55 3.03 -17.14 -5.51
CA LEU A 55 3.92 -16.09 -5.01
C LEU A 55 4.93 -16.62 -3.98
N SER A 56 4.45 -17.47 -3.06
CA SER A 56 5.29 -18.08 -2.02
C SER A 56 6.35 -19.02 -2.61
N GLU A 57 5.98 -19.85 -3.60
CA GLU A 57 6.90 -20.71 -4.36
C GLU A 57 7.94 -19.90 -5.14
N SER A 58 7.59 -18.67 -5.52
CA SER A 58 8.50 -17.71 -6.15
C SER A 58 9.38 -16.94 -5.15
N GLY A 59 9.33 -17.31 -3.87
CA GLY A 59 10.15 -16.79 -2.78
C GLY A 59 9.66 -15.46 -2.19
N PHE A 60 8.44 -15.02 -2.52
CA PHE A 60 7.86 -13.83 -1.91
C PHE A 60 7.28 -14.14 -0.53
N PHE A 61 7.40 -13.19 0.38
CA PHE A 61 6.60 -13.14 1.58
C PHE A 61 5.30 -12.39 1.27
N VAL A 62 4.17 -13.07 1.48
CA VAL A 62 2.83 -12.49 1.37
C VAL A 62 2.41 -11.94 2.74
N ASN A 63 1.94 -10.69 2.75
CA ASN A 63 1.45 -9.98 3.93
C ASN A 63 0.05 -9.43 3.66
N ARG A 64 -0.81 -9.50 4.68
CA ARG A 64 -2.19 -9.10 4.54
C ARG A 64 -2.79 -8.59 5.84
N ALA A 65 -3.57 -7.53 5.74
CA ALA A 65 -4.47 -7.10 6.81
C ALA A 65 -5.78 -6.61 6.22
N ARG A 66 -6.91 -7.05 6.79
CA ARG A 66 -8.26 -6.61 6.39
C ARG A 66 -9.03 -6.18 7.63
N VAL A 67 -9.74 -5.05 7.54
CA VAL A 67 -10.54 -4.52 8.66
C VAL A 67 -11.87 -3.99 8.17
N LEU A 68 -12.92 -4.21 8.96
CA LEU A 68 -14.23 -3.60 8.73
C LEU A 68 -14.20 -2.12 9.16
N LEU A 69 -14.54 -1.24 8.24
CA LEU A 69 -14.60 0.21 8.46
C LEU A 69 -16.01 0.67 8.89
N GLY A 70 -17.04 0.00 8.41
CA GLY A 70 -18.44 0.37 8.64
C GLY A 70 -19.35 -0.18 7.55
N ALA A 71 -20.42 0.55 7.23
CA ALA A 71 -21.35 0.15 6.18
C ALA A 71 -21.87 1.34 5.34
N GLY A 72 -22.32 1.04 4.13
CA GLY A 72 -23.00 1.97 3.22
C GLY A 72 -22.09 2.83 2.34
N PRO A 73 -22.68 3.53 1.34
CA PRO A 73 -21.97 4.37 0.37
C PRO A 73 -21.11 5.45 1.04
N ARG A 74 -21.63 6.13 2.07
CA ARG A 74 -20.91 7.19 2.77
C ARG A 74 -19.58 6.71 3.36
N THR A 75 -19.58 5.52 3.98
CA THR A 75 -18.37 4.91 4.54
C THR A 75 -17.37 4.60 3.45
N PHE A 76 -17.85 4.10 2.30
CA PHE A 76 -17.02 3.83 1.13
C PHE A 76 -16.37 5.10 0.59
N ASP A 77 -17.15 6.18 0.41
CA ASP A 77 -16.64 7.45 -0.11
C ASP A 77 -15.57 8.05 0.83
N LEU A 78 -15.83 8.06 2.13
CA LEU A 78 -14.85 8.50 3.14
C LEU A 78 -13.56 7.68 3.09
N ALA A 79 -13.68 6.35 2.94
CA ALA A 79 -12.53 5.47 2.87
C ALA A 79 -11.74 5.65 1.57
N ARG A 80 -12.43 5.79 0.43
CA ARG A 80 -11.84 6.10 -0.89
C ARG A 80 -11.08 7.43 -0.84
N SER A 81 -11.70 8.50 -0.33
CA SER A 81 -11.03 9.79 -0.15
C SER A 81 -9.81 9.71 0.78
N ALA A 82 -9.88 8.87 1.81
CA ALA A 82 -8.76 8.67 2.72
C ALA A 82 -7.59 7.88 2.09
N LEU A 83 -7.86 7.00 1.13
CA LEU A 83 -6.80 6.38 0.30
C LEU A 83 -6.18 7.40 -0.66
N LEU A 84 -7.00 8.19 -1.36
CA LEU A 84 -6.54 9.23 -2.30
C LEU A 84 -5.69 10.31 -1.63
N SER A 85 -5.90 10.55 -0.34
CA SER A 85 -5.15 11.53 0.47
C SER A 85 -4.11 10.89 1.40
N TRP A 86 -3.72 9.64 1.16
CA TRP A 86 -2.64 8.94 1.87
C TRP A 86 -2.81 8.84 3.41
N LYS A 87 -4.04 8.92 3.94
CA LYS A 87 -4.31 8.87 5.39
C LYS A 87 -3.85 7.58 6.07
N HIS A 88 -3.81 6.49 5.32
CA HIS A 88 -3.32 5.20 5.77
C HIS A 88 -1.80 5.16 5.99
N PHE A 89 -1.06 6.19 5.56
CA PHE A 89 0.35 6.41 5.85
C PHE A 89 0.61 7.46 6.94
N GLU A 90 -0.41 8.14 7.51
CA GLU A 90 -0.22 9.17 8.54
C GLU A 90 0.05 8.56 9.95
N LEU A 91 1.15 7.83 10.09
CA LEU A 91 1.47 7.05 11.30
C LEU A 91 2.55 7.69 12.18
N GLY A 92 2.99 8.90 11.86
CA GLY A 92 4.03 9.66 12.58
C GLY A 92 5.47 9.21 12.28
N TRP A 93 5.68 7.91 12.05
CA TRP A 93 6.96 7.31 11.65
C TRP A 93 7.02 6.95 10.16
N THR A 94 5.94 7.13 9.41
CA THR A 94 5.96 7.02 7.94
C THR A 94 5.06 8.08 7.33
N PHE A 95 5.30 8.42 6.06
CA PHE A 95 4.42 9.26 5.25
C PHE A 95 4.69 9.10 3.75
N VAL A 96 3.72 9.53 2.95
CA VAL A 96 3.85 9.84 1.52
C VAL A 96 3.58 11.33 1.34
N ASP A 97 4.21 11.97 0.35
CA ASP A 97 3.90 13.37 0.01
C ASP A 97 2.41 13.49 -0.36
N PRO A 98 1.62 14.31 0.35
CA PRO A 98 0.19 14.48 0.08
C PRO A 98 -0.12 14.98 -1.34
N GLU A 99 0.84 15.61 -2.01
CA GLU A 99 0.70 16.06 -3.40
C GLU A 99 0.86 14.92 -4.43
N THR A 100 1.21 13.71 -3.99
CA THR A 100 1.37 12.55 -4.87
C THR A 100 0.00 12.11 -5.41
N PRO A 101 -0.25 12.17 -6.73
CA PRO A 101 -1.49 11.69 -7.31
C PRO A 101 -1.55 10.16 -7.27
N VAL A 102 -2.75 9.63 -7.00
CA VAL A 102 -3.01 8.19 -7.06
C VAL A 102 -3.42 7.82 -8.49
N GLU A 103 -2.43 7.80 -9.39
CA GLU A 103 -2.60 7.56 -10.83
C GLU A 103 -1.56 6.57 -11.35
N LYS A 104 -1.93 5.73 -12.32
CA LYS A 104 -1.00 4.75 -12.90
C LYS A 104 0.22 5.46 -13.48
N GLY A 105 1.41 4.99 -13.11
CA GLY A 105 2.69 5.56 -13.53
C GLY A 105 3.22 6.67 -12.61
N ALA A 106 2.41 7.19 -11.67
CA ALA A 106 2.89 8.14 -10.68
C ALA A 106 4.01 7.51 -9.83
N ARG A 107 5.16 8.18 -9.77
CA ARG A 107 6.30 7.78 -8.96
C ARG A 107 6.35 8.58 -7.68
N PHE A 108 6.68 7.93 -6.58
CA PHE A 108 6.69 8.54 -5.26
C PHE A 108 7.67 7.84 -4.33
N CYS A 109 7.84 8.41 -3.13
CA CYS A 109 8.58 7.77 -2.05
C CYS A 109 7.68 7.54 -0.85
N VAL A 110 7.76 6.34 -0.29
CA VAL A 110 7.39 6.14 1.12
C VAL A 110 8.59 6.50 1.96
N CYS A 111 8.40 7.47 2.86
CA CYS A 111 9.43 7.92 3.79
C CYS A 111 9.20 7.28 5.15
N VAL A 112 10.12 6.44 5.62
CA VAL A 112 10.00 5.69 6.89
C VAL A 112 11.10 6.11 7.84
N LYS A 113 10.72 6.49 9.06
CA LYS A 113 11.64 6.72 10.18
C LYS A 113 11.93 5.38 10.84
N GLU A 114 13.15 4.91 10.68
CA GLU A 114 13.72 3.88 11.53
C GLU A 114 14.45 4.56 12.72
N VAL A 115 15.09 3.79 13.60
CA VAL A 115 15.58 4.28 14.91
C VAL A 115 16.36 5.61 14.81
N ILE A 116 17.27 5.74 13.83
CA ILE A 116 18.08 6.94 13.64
C ILE A 116 17.78 7.62 12.29
N PRO A 117 17.97 7.00 11.11
CA PRO A 117 17.71 7.68 9.85
C PRO A 117 16.26 7.50 9.37
N TRP A 118 15.84 8.47 8.56
CA TRP A 118 14.76 8.29 7.61
C TRP A 118 15.26 7.57 6.37
N LEU A 119 14.51 6.57 5.94
CA LEU A 119 14.64 5.85 4.69
C LEU A 119 13.64 6.43 3.69
N MET A 120 14.10 6.71 2.46
CA MET A 120 13.21 6.97 1.32
C MET A 120 13.19 5.73 0.44
N MET A 121 12.01 5.16 0.24
CA MET A 121 11.81 3.96 -0.56
C MET A 121 11.03 4.34 -1.81
N PRO A 122 11.61 4.25 -3.02
CA PRO A 122 10.95 4.66 -4.25
C PRO A 122 9.98 3.60 -4.78
N LEU A 123 8.77 4.03 -5.13
CA LEU A 123 7.71 3.20 -5.70
C LEU A 123 7.10 3.88 -6.93
N GLN A 124 6.35 3.10 -7.70
CA GLN A 124 5.49 3.58 -8.76
C GLN A 124 4.13 2.90 -8.67
N ILE A 125 3.06 3.66 -8.87
CA ILE A 125 1.71 3.11 -8.96
C ILE A 125 1.61 2.27 -10.23
N ALA A 126 1.47 0.95 -10.08
CA ALA A 126 1.43 -0.01 -11.16
C ALA A 126 0.05 -0.04 -11.83
N TYR A 127 -1.02 0.12 -11.05
CA TYR A 127 -2.40 0.20 -11.52
C TYR A 127 -3.28 0.93 -10.51
N VAL A 128 -4.43 1.41 -10.99
CA VAL A 128 -5.54 1.90 -10.19
C VAL A 128 -6.80 1.19 -10.67
N ARG A 129 -7.63 0.73 -9.73
CA ARG A 129 -8.97 0.18 -9.97
C ARG A 129 -9.99 1.06 -9.28
N ASP A 130 -11.02 1.44 -10.01
CA ASP A 130 -12.16 2.18 -9.50
C ASP A 130 -13.39 1.64 -10.21
N GLU A 131 -14.11 0.75 -9.52
CA GLU A 131 -15.21 -0.02 -10.09
C GLU A 131 -16.47 0.23 -9.26
N ILE A 132 -17.50 0.80 -9.89
CA ILE A 132 -18.83 0.90 -9.32
C ILE A 132 -19.70 -0.15 -10.00
N SER A 133 -19.77 -1.34 -9.40
CA SER A 133 -20.52 -2.47 -9.96
C SER A 133 -21.94 -2.51 -9.41
N GLY A 134 -22.93 -2.46 -10.30
CA GLY A 134 -24.33 -2.78 -9.99
C GLY A 134 -24.67 -4.28 -10.14
N ARG A 135 -23.75 -5.08 -10.67
CA ARG A 135 -23.90 -6.54 -10.87
C ARG A 135 -22.57 -7.23 -10.59
N GLY A 136 -22.50 -8.01 -9.51
CA GLY A 136 -21.32 -8.70 -9.00
C GLY A 136 -21.38 -8.83 -7.47
N PRO A 137 -20.46 -9.59 -6.84
CA PRO A 137 -20.41 -9.74 -5.37
C PRO A 137 -20.02 -8.45 -4.63
N THR A 138 -19.53 -7.45 -5.39
CA THR A 138 -19.06 -6.16 -4.88
C THR A 138 -19.93 -5.04 -5.45
N LYS A 139 -20.44 -4.17 -4.58
CA LYS A 139 -21.25 -3.00 -4.95
C LYS A 139 -20.41 -1.78 -5.35
N ALA A 140 -19.21 -1.66 -4.81
CA ALA A 140 -18.23 -0.65 -5.21
C ALA A 140 -16.84 -1.06 -4.72
N SER A 141 -15.80 -0.76 -5.47
CA SER A 141 -14.43 -0.96 -5.04
C SER A 141 -13.51 0.13 -5.58
N PHE A 142 -12.53 0.48 -4.78
CA PHE A 142 -11.44 1.35 -5.20
C PHE A 142 -10.14 0.80 -4.63
N GLY A 143 -9.07 0.79 -5.40
CA GLY A 143 -7.76 0.43 -4.90
C GLY A 143 -6.65 0.69 -5.90
N PHE A 144 -5.43 0.73 -5.41
CA PHE A 144 -4.25 0.89 -6.25
C PHE A 144 -3.13 0.00 -5.73
N GLY A 145 -2.31 -0.48 -6.66
CA GLY A 145 -1.10 -1.23 -6.36
C GLY A 145 0.13 -0.40 -6.66
N SER A 146 1.10 -0.43 -5.76
CA SER A 146 2.39 0.24 -5.90
C SER A 146 3.50 -0.79 -5.98
N GLY A 147 4.23 -0.78 -7.09
CA GLY A 147 5.40 -1.64 -7.28
C GLY A 147 6.68 -0.94 -6.81
N THR A 148 7.60 -1.70 -6.25
CA THR A 148 8.90 -1.20 -5.80
C THR A 148 9.84 -0.92 -6.98
N LEU A 149 10.59 0.19 -6.92
CA LEU A 149 11.57 0.58 -7.94
C LEU A 149 13.01 0.23 -7.53
N GLN A 150 13.95 0.27 -8.47
CA GLN A 150 15.38 0.19 -8.12
C GLN A 150 15.75 1.29 -7.10
N GLY A 151 16.44 0.91 -6.03
CA GLY A 151 16.72 1.76 -4.87
C GLY A 151 15.82 1.47 -3.66
N HIS A 152 14.76 0.69 -3.83
CA HIS A 152 13.96 0.17 -2.73
C HIS A 152 14.68 -1.00 -2.03
N LEU A 153 14.52 -1.12 -0.72
CA LEU A 153 15.04 -2.25 0.07
C LEU A 153 14.39 -3.60 -0.27
N LEU A 154 13.26 -3.58 -0.97
CA LEU A 154 12.42 -4.75 -1.23
C LEU A 154 12.07 -4.76 -2.71
N ALA A 155 11.72 -5.95 -3.20
CA ALA A 155 11.23 -6.21 -4.54
C ALA A 155 9.84 -6.83 -4.42
N GLY A 156 8.81 -6.17 -4.94
CA GLY A 156 7.42 -6.62 -4.85
C GLY A 156 6.39 -5.53 -5.13
N GLU A 157 5.15 -5.80 -4.74
CA GLU A 157 4.01 -4.92 -4.93
C GLU A 157 3.14 -4.85 -3.67
N GLU A 158 2.55 -3.69 -3.41
CA GLU A 158 1.63 -3.46 -2.29
C GLU A 158 0.34 -2.78 -2.79
N ARG A 159 -0.79 -3.43 -2.53
CA ARG A 159 -2.13 -2.94 -2.79
C ARG A 159 -2.75 -2.36 -1.53
N PHE A 160 -3.39 -1.21 -1.71
CA PHE A 160 -4.35 -0.63 -0.78
C PHE A 160 -5.72 -0.56 -1.46
N SER A 161 -6.76 -1.10 -0.83
CA SER A 161 -8.10 -1.08 -1.41
C SER A 161 -9.22 -0.96 -0.39
N VAL A 162 -10.32 -0.37 -0.82
CA VAL A 162 -11.60 -0.33 -0.12
C VAL A 162 -12.66 -1.03 -0.97
N GLU A 163 -13.50 -1.82 -0.31
CA GLU A 163 -14.50 -2.65 -0.96
C GLU A 163 -15.81 -2.54 -0.20
N ARG A 164 -16.90 -2.21 -0.89
CA ARG A 164 -18.27 -2.30 -0.38
C ARG A 164 -18.88 -3.59 -0.93
N ASP A 165 -19.09 -4.56 -0.05
CA ASP A 165 -19.67 -5.86 -0.40
C ASP A 165 -21.19 -5.78 -0.61
N GLU A 166 -21.78 -6.90 -1.02
CA GLU A 166 -23.23 -7.07 -1.22
C GLU A 166 -24.07 -6.75 0.03
N ASN A 167 -23.53 -6.96 1.23
CA ASN A 167 -24.17 -6.68 2.53
C ASN A 167 -23.96 -5.22 2.98
N ASP A 168 -23.51 -4.36 2.06
CA ASP A 168 -23.14 -2.97 2.30
C ASP A 168 -22.02 -2.79 3.32
N LYS A 169 -21.27 -3.83 3.69
CA LYS A 169 -20.12 -3.68 4.59
C LYS A 169 -18.95 -3.12 3.80
N VAL A 170 -18.27 -2.16 4.41
CA VAL A 170 -17.10 -1.51 3.82
C VAL A 170 -15.85 -2.04 4.50
N TRP A 171 -15.00 -2.67 3.70
CA TRP A 171 -13.74 -3.27 4.12
C TRP A 171 -12.57 -2.47 3.57
N TYR A 172 -11.54 -2.31 4.39
CA TYR A 172 -10.22 -1.90 3.93
C TYR A 172 -9.30 -3.10 3.94
N GLU A 173 -8.48 -3.23 2.90
CA GLU A 173 -7.48 -4.27 2.78
C GLU A 173 -6.14 -3.71 2.33
N ILE A 174 -5.10 -4.24 2.97
CA ILE A 174 -3.72 -4.13 2.55
C ILE A 174 -3.29 -5.54 2.15
N TYR A 175 -2.72 -5.66 0.97
CA TYR A 175 -2.17 -6.90 0.47
C TYR A 175 -0.83 -6.60 -0.19
N SER A 176 0.23 -7.26 0.25
CA SER A 176 1.55 -7.10 -0.35
C SER A 176 2.26 -8.43 -0.50
N PHE A 177 3.10 -8.51 -1.52
CA PHE A 177 4.08 -9.58 -1.66
C PHE A 177 5.44 -8.93 -1.87
N SER A 178 6.45 -9.38 -1.14
CA SER A 178 7.78 -8.81 -1.26
C SER A 178 8.90 -9.78 -0.91
N LYS A 179 10.10 -9.53 -1.43
CA LYS A 179 11.32 -10.21 -1.01
C LYS A 179 12.48 -9.22 -0.90
N PRO A 180 13.56 -9.56 -0.17
CA PRO A 180 14.72 -8.69 -0.06
C PRO A 180 15.31 -8.32 -1.42
N ALA A 181 15.61 -7.03 -1.62
CA ALA A 181 16.29 -6.52 -2.82
C ALA A 181 17.62 -5.80 -2.50
N HIS A 182 18.01 -5.79 -1.22
CA HIS A 182 19.20 -5.09 -0.73
C HIS A 182 19.86 -5.88 0.40
N PHE A 183 21.18 -5.74 0.58
CA PHE A 183 21.93 -6.47 1.62
C PHE A 183 21.34 -6.28 3.03
N LEU A 184 20.96 -5.04 3.37
CA LEU A 184 20.33 -4.74 4.66
C LEU A 184 19.00 -5.46 4.88
N SER A 185 18.16 -5.60 3.84
CA SER A 185 16.89 -6.32 3.97
C SER A 185 17.08 -7.82 3.94
N MET A 186 18.16 -8.34 3.35
CA MET A 186 18.53 -9.76 3.45
C MET A 186 18.94 -10.11 4.88
N VAL A 187 19.87 -9.34 5.48
CA VAL A 187 20.35 -9.58 6.85
C VAL A 187 19.23 -9.35 7.87
N GLY A 188 18.42 -8.31 7.68
CA GLY A 188 17.32 -7.94 8.56
C GLY A 188 15.97 -8.56 8.20
N TYR A 189 15.91 -9.61 7.37
CA TYR A 189 14.63 -10.04 6.78
C TYR A 189 13.53 -10.39 7.80
N PRO A 190 13.80 -11.11 8.91
CA PRO A 190 12.80 -11.33 9.95
C PRO A 190 12.22 -10.03 10.51
N TYR A 191 13.07 -9.04 10.80
CA TYR A 191 12.64 -7.71 11.24
C TYR A 191 11.79 -7.02 10.17
N VAL A 192 12.18 -7.09 8.90
CA VAL A 192 11.42 -6.51 7.79
C VAL A 192 10.02 -7.12 7.68
N LYS A 193 9.87 -8.44 7.84
CA LYS A 193 8.55 -9.10 7.85
C LYS A 193 7.67 -8.58 9.00
N LEU A 194 8.23 -8.49 10.20
CA LEU A 194 7.54 -7.93 11.37
C LEU A 194 7.12 -6.46 11.14
N ARG A 195 7.97 -5.65 10.51
CA ARG A 195 7.68 -4.25 10.19
C ARG A 195 6.58 -4.10 9.14
N GLN A 196 6.55 -4.97 8.11
CA GLN A 196 5.46 -5.00 7.13
C GLN A 196 4.12 -5.37 7.78
N GLN A 197 4.11 -6.39 8.64
CA GLN A 197 2.91 -6.76 9.40
C GLN A 197 2.47 -5.64 10.35
N PHE A 198 3.41 -5.02 11.05
CA PHE A 198 3.13 -3.88 11.94
C PHE A 198 2.56 -2.69 11.17
N PHE A 199 3.17 -2.33 10.02
CA PHE A 199 2.66 -1.30 9.13
C PHE A 199 1.21 -1.60 8.72
N ALA A 200 0.94 -2.82 8.25
CA ALA A 200 -0.39 -3.20 7.79
C ALA A 200 -1.46 -3.03 8.89
N HIS A 201 -1.17 -3.46 10.12
CA HIS A 201 -2.07 -3.27 11.25
C HIS A 201 -2.25 -1.79 11.63
N ARG A 202 -1.18 -1.01 11.64
CA ARG A 202 -1.25 0.42 12.02
C ARG A 202 -1.97 1.24 10.96
N SER A 203 -1.72 0.95 9.70
CA SER A 203 -2.37 1.55 8.54
C SER A 203 -3.88 1.27 8.53
N ALA A 204 -4.28 0.00 8.76
CA ALA A 204 -5.68 -0.39 8.92
C ALA A 204 -6.39 0.34 10.07
N ASN A 205 -5.71 0.47 11.22
CA ASN A 205 -6.25 1.22 12.35
C ASN A 205 -6.34 2.73 12.08
N ALA A 206 -5.39 3.32 11.35
CA ALA A 206 -5.44 4.73 10.98
C ALA A 206 -6.65 5.04 10.09
N LEU A 207 -6.89 4.21 9.08
CA LEU A 207 -8.04 4.40 8.19
C LEU A 207 -9.36 4.20 8.94
N LYS A 208 -9.47 3.16 9.78
CA LYS A 208 -10.65 2.93 10.64
C LYS A 208 -10.95 4.13 11.54
N ARG A 209 -9.94 4.69 12.20
CA ARG A 209 -10.09 5.89 13.05
C ARG A 209 -10.51 7.12 12.24
N HIS A 210 -9.91 7.32 11.06
CA HIS A 210 -10.24 8.45 10.19
C HIS A 210 -11.71 8.42 9.76
N VAL A 211 -12.18 7.26 9.29
CA VAL A 211 -13.58 7.08 8.86
C VAL A 211 -14.54 7.28 10.03
N ALA A 212 -14.27 6.66 11.18
CA ALA A 212 -15.12 6.81 12.37
C ALA A 212 -15.22 8.28 12.83
N MET A 213 -14.10 9.01 12.84
CA MET A 213 -14.07 10.44 13.20
C MET A 213 -14.91 11.29 12.23
N LYS A 214 -14.79 11.04 10.92
CA LYS A 214 -15.54 11.78 9.90
C LYS A 214 -17.04 11.50 9.95
N GLN A 215 -17.43 10.26 10.26
CA GLN A 215 -18.83 9.90 10.46
C GLN A 215 -19.44 10.63 11.67
N GLN A 216 -18.71 10.72 12.79
CA GLN A 216 -19.20 11.40 14.00
C GLN A 216 -19.41 12.90 13.80
N ARG A 217 -18.44 13.58 13.14
CA ARG A 217 -18.54 15.04 12.91
C ARG A 217 -19.79 15.43 12.15
N ALA A 218 -20.15 14.63 11.16
CA ALA A 218 -21.27 14.92 10.29
C ALA A 218 -22.59 14.27 10.75
N VAL A 219 -22.65 13.84 12.02
CA VAL A 219 -23.89 13.58 12.77
C VAL A 219 -24.14 14.71 13.79
N GLY A 220 -23.11 15.49 14.14
CA GLY A 220 -23.21 16.65 15.02
C GLY A 220 -23.35 18.00 14.30
N GLU A 221 -23.36 18.00 12.97
CA GLU A 221 -23.73 19.11 12.07
C GLU A 221 -25.17 18.89 11.58
#